data_AF-A0A386PTV0-F1
#
_entry.id   AF-A0A386PTV0-F1
#
_cell.length_a   1.000
_cell.length_b   1.000
_cell.length_c   1.000
_cell.angle_alpha   90.00
_cell.angle_beta   90.00
_cell.angle_gamma   90.00
#
_symmetry.space_group_name_H-M   'P 1'
#
loop_
_entity.id
_entity.type
_entity.pdbx_description
1 polymer ?
#
loop_
_entity_poly.entity_id
_entity_poly.type
_entity_poly.pdbx_seq_one_letter_code
_entity_poly.pdbx_strand_id
1 'polypeptide(L)' 'MKKDTNYYIDPVIIGLKFIIDEMSKRKHPSSSDLEILEVAQTDLVTLQRAQSLNRDVTNIPIYNHIKAVLE' A
#
# COMPACT_ATOMS: atom_id res chain seq x y z
N MET A 1 -7.63 21.81 2.58
CA MET A 1 -7.52 20.61 1.72
C MET A 1 -7.09 19.44 2.59
N LYS A 2 -7.93 18.41 2.77
CA LYS A 2 -7.44 17.11 3.26
C LYS A 2 -6.54 16.58 2.14
N LYS A 3 -5.22 16.58 2.33
CA LYS A 3 -4.32 15.95 1.36
C LYS A 3 -4.75 14.49 1.30
N ASP A 4 -5.14 14.05 0.11
CA ASP A 4 -5.52 12.67 -0.13
C ASP A 4 -4.38 11.78 0.36
N THR A 5 -4.66 10.87 1.29
CA THR A 5 -3.67 9.95 1.85
C THR A 5 -2.89 9.23 0.74
N ASN A 6 -3.52 9.05 -0.43
CA ASN A 6 -2.89 8.51 -1.63
C ASN A 6 -1.65 9.30 -2.09
N TYR A 7 -1.61 10.63 -1.93
CA TYR A 7 -0.46 11.48 -2.29
C TYR A 7 0.83 11.06 -1.57
N TYR A 8 0.71 10.52 -0.36
CA TYR A 8 1.85 10.08 0.45
C TYR A 8 2.12 8.58 0.34
N ILE A 9 1.10 7.77 0.04
CA ILE A 9 1.25 6.31 -0.07
C ILE A 9 1.85 5.91 -1.43
N ASP A 10 1.47 6.57 -2.53
CA ASP A 10 1.91 6.19 -3.88
C ASP A 10 3.46 6.21 -4.04
N PRO A 11 4.19 7.26 -3.59
CA PRO A 11 5.66 7.26 -3.67
C PRO A 11 6.30 6.13 -2.86
N VAL A 12 5.73 5.78 -1.71
CA VAL A 12 6.23 4.70 -0.84
C VAL A 12 6.04 3.35 -1.51
N ILE A 13 4.88 3.11 -2.13
CA ILE A 13 4.62 1.89 -2.93
C ILE A 13 5.62 1.76 -4.08
N ILE A 14 5.92 2.86 -4.79
CA ILE A 14 6.91 2.85 -5.89
C ILE A 14 8.30 2.50 -5.36
N GLY A 15 8.72 3.10 -4.24
CA GLY A 15 10.00 2.81 -3.61
C GLY A 15 10.12 1.35 -3.16
N LEU A 16 9.08 0.79 -2.54
CA LEU A 16 9.06 -0.61 -2.11
C LEU A 16 9.15 -1.58 -3.28
N LYS A 17 8.42 -1.31 -4.39
CA LYS A 17 8.54 -2.12 -5.62
C LYS A 17 9.95 -2.10 -6.19
N PHE A 18 10.59 -0.93 -6.22
CA PHE A 18 11.98 -0.80 -6.67
C PHE A 18 12.94 -1.62 -5.81
N ILE A 19 12.81 -1.55 -4.48
CA ILE A 19 13.64 -2.35 -3.56
C ILE A 19 13.42 -3.84 -3.81
N ILE A 20 12.17 -4.30 -3.90
CA ILE A 20 11.85 -5.72 -4.16
C ILE A 20 12.50 -6.18 -5.48
N ASP A 21 12.38 -5.39 -6.54
CA ASP A 21 12.94 -5.72 -7.86
C ASP A 21 14.47 -5.81 -7.81
N GLU A 22 15.15 -4.85 -7.19
CA GLU A 22 16.61 -4.85 -7.10
C GLU A 22 17.15 -5.99 -6.22
N MET A 23 16.46 -6.29 -5.12
CA MET A 23 16.87 -7.36 -4.21
C MET A 23 16.63 -8.74 -4.83
N SER A 24 15.52 -8.92 -5.57
CA SER A 24 15.18 -10.18 -6.25
C SER A 24 16.13 -10.52 -7.40
N LYS A 25 16.84 -9.53 -7.98
CA LYS A 25 17.84 -9.74 -9.04
C LYS A 25 19.18 -10.25 -8.52
N ARG A 26 19.43 -10.26 -7.20
CA ARG A 26 20.71 -10.67 -6.63
C ARG A 26 20.92 -12.18 -6.77
N LYS A 27 22.03 -12.58 -7.40
CA LYS A 27 22.39 -14.00 -7.61
C LYS A 27 22.75 -14.73 -6.31
N HIS A 28 23.30 -14.01 -5.33
CA HIS A 28 23.72 -14.56 -4.04
C HIS A 28 23.27 -13.59 -2.93
N PRO A 29 21.97 -13.60 -2.56
CA PRO A 29 21.46 -12.73 -1.51
C PRO A 29 22.07 -13.13 -0.16
N SER A 30 22.48 -12.14 0.62
CA SER A 30 22.84 -12.32 2.02
C SER A 30 21.59 -12.52 2.89
N SER A 31 21.75 -12.96 4.15
CA SER A 31 20.64 -13.04 5.10
C SER A 31 19.94 -11.69 5.28
N SER A 32 20.71 -10.61 5.38
CA SER A 32 20.16 -9.25 5.46
C SER A 32 19.40 -8.86 4.19
N ASP A 33 19.83 -9.33 3.01
CA ASP A 33 19.09 -9.07 1.78
C ASP A 33 17.72 -9.75 1.78
N LEU A 34 17.63 -10.96 2.32
CA LEU A 34 16.38 -11.70 2.46
C LEU A 34 15.44 -11.02 3.48
N GLU A 35 15.98 -10.56 4.62
CA GLU A 35 15.20 -9.82 5.62
C GLU A 35 14.63 -8.52 5.04
N ILE A 36 15.44 -7.75 4.30
CA ILE A 36 14.98 -6.52 3.63
C ILE A 36 13.89 -6.84 2.60
N LEU A 37 14.03 -7.93 1.84
CA LEU A 37 13.03 -8.36 0.86
C LEU A 37 11.71 -8.74 1.54
N GLU A 38 11.76 -9.48 2.65
CA GLU A 38 10.58 -9.90 3.41
C GLU A 38 9.82 -8.69 4.00
N VAL A 39 10.54 -7.75 4.60
CA VAL A 39 9.96 -6.52 5.15
C VAL A 39 9.34 -5.68 4.03
N ALA A 40 10.06 -5.47 2.93
CA ALA A 40 9.56 -4.66 1.82
C ALA A 40 8.28 -5.26 1.18
N GLN A 41 8.20 -6.59 1.06
CA GLN A 41 7.01 -7.28 0.56
C GLN A 41 5.82 -7.13 1.52
N THR A 42 6.05 -7.30 2.83
CA THR A 42 5.03 -7.16 3.86
C THR A 42 4.45 -5.74 3.90
N ASP A 43 5.33 -4.74 3.84
CA ASP A 43 4.93 -3.33 3.84
C ASP A 43 4.16 -2.96 2.57
N LEU A 44 4.59 -3.47 1.40
CA LEU A 44 3.91 -3.23 0.13
C LEU A 44 2.47 -3.78 0.17
N VAL A 45 2.28 -5.02 0.63
CA VAL A 45 0.94 -5.63 0.76
C VAL A 45 0.07 -4.83 1.72
N THR A 46 0.63 -4.39 2.84
CA THR A 46 -0.09 -3.61 3.86
C THR A 46 -0.57 -2.29 3.31
N LEU A 47 0.30 -1.55 2.61
CA LEU A 47 -0.05 -0.26 2.00
C LEU A 47 -1.05 -0.40 0.86
N GLN A 48 -0.95 -1.43 0.03
CA GLN A 48 -1.92 -1.71 -1.03
C GLN A 48 -3.31 -2.03 -0.46
N ARG A 49 -3.38 -2.79 0.64
CA ARG A 49 -4.65 -3.04 1.35
C ARG A 49 -5.23 -1.77 1.98
N ALA A 50 -4.39 -0.92 2.55
CA ALA A 50 -4.83 0.37 3.10
C ALA A 50 -5.40 1.28 1.99
N GLN A 51 -4.79 1.29 0.80
CA GLN A 51 -5.33 2.00 -0.37
C GLN A 51 -6.65 1.41 -0.86
N SER A 52 -6.78 0.08 -0.95
CA SER A 52 -8.02 -0.54 -1.41
C SER A 52 -9.18 -0.25 -0.45
N LEU A 53 -8.94 -0.33 0.86
CA LEU A 53 -9.95 0.01 1.87
C LEU A 53 -10.40 1.48 1.76
N ASN A 54 -9.48 2.43 1.56
CA ASN A 54 -9.84 3.84 1.37
C ASN A 54 -10.64 4.10 0.08
N ARG A 55 -10.43 3.30 -0.98
CA ARG A 55 -11.17 3.40 -2.25
C ARG A 55 -12.52 2.68 -2.21
N ASP A 56 -12.64 1.62 -1.42
CA ASP A 56 -13.85 0.79 -1.36
C ASP A 56 -14.91 1.30 -0.39
N VAL A 57 -14.54 2.05 0.66
CA VAL A 57 -15.54 2.54 1.64
C VAL A 57 -16.63 3.39 0.97
N THR A 58 -16.28 4.18 -0.05
CA THR A 58 -17.25 4.99 -0.82
C THR A 58 -18.18 4.18 -1.71
N ASN A 59 -17.87 2.91 -2.00
CA ASN A 59 -18.69 2.00 -2.79
C ASN A 59 -19.44 0.96 -1.94
N ILE A 60 -19.32 1.01 -0.61
CA ILE A 60 -20.12 0.16 0.27
C ILE A 60 -21.56 0.72 0.26
N PRO A 61 -22.59 -0.07 -0.12
CA PRO A 61 -23.98 0.41 -0.17
C PRO A 61 -24.46 1.02 1.15
N ILE A 62 -24.01 0.48 2.29
CA ILE A 62 -24.27 1.01 3.63
C ILE A 62 -23.66 2.40 3.85
N TYR A 63 -22.46 2.67 3.32
CA TYR A 63 -21.83 3.99 3.45
C TYR A 63 -22.63 5.06 2.70
N ASN A 64 -23.10 4.76 1.49
CA ASN A 64 -23.98 5.65 0.73
C ASN A 64 -25.33 5.86 1.42
N HIS A 65 -25.88 4.83 2.06
CA HIS A 65 -27.12 4.92 2.81
C HIS A 65 -26.97 5.80 4.06
N ILE A 66 -25.88 5.65 4.82
CA ILE A 66 -25.59 6.47 6.00
C ILE A 66 -25.33 7.93 5.60
N LYS A 67 -24.58 8.16 4.52
CA LYS A 67 -24.32 9.51 4.01
C LYS A 67 -25.61 10.23 3.60
N ALA A 68 -26.51 9.56 2.88
CA ALA A 68 -27.79 10.13 2.45
C ALA A 68 -28.76 10.43 3.60
N VAL A 69 -28.59 9.80 4.77
CA VAL A 69 -29.40 10.06 5.98
C VAL A 69 -28.84 11.23 6.81
N LEU A 70 -27.55 11.54 6.66
CA LEU A 70 -26.85 12.60 7.41
C LEU A 70 -26.73 13.93 6.64
N GLU A 71 -26.98 13.92 5.32
CA GLU A 71 -27.18 15.12 4.47
C GLU A 71 -28.66 15.53 4.43
#